data_AF-A0A3M3JFK1-F1
#
_entry.id   AF-A0A3M3JFK1-F1
#
_cell.length_a   1.000
_cell.length_b   1.000
_cell.length_c   1.000
_cell.angle_alpha   90.00
_cell.angle_beta   90.00
_cell.angle_gamma   90.00
#
_symmetry.space_group_name_H-M   'P 1'
#
loop_
_entity.id
_entity.type
_entity.pdbx_description
1 polymer ?
#
loop_
_entity_poly.entity_id
_entity_poly.type
_entity_poly.pdbx_seq_one_letter_code
_entity_poly.pdbx_strand_id
1 'polypeptide(L)' 'MSLTVIDRTSNRIGRKQIPSSTYSDKQQLASVLEQARAEISNEGYDLMPWTMPA' A
#
# COMPACT_ATOMS: atom_id res chain seq x y z
N MET A 1 2.11 -5.91 -12.20
CA MET A 1 3.11 -5.35 -11.26
C MET A 1 2.72 -5.74 -9.83
N SER A 2 3.61 -5.65 -8.84
CA SER A 2 3.26 -6.00 -7.46
C SER A 2 3.56 -4.87 -6.49
N LEU A 3 2.58 -4.51 -5.67
CA LEU A 3 2.74 -3.65 -4.50
C LEU A 3 3.14 -4.52 -3.31
N THR A 4 4.26 -4.20 -2.67
CA THR A 4 4.69 -4.86 -1.42
C THR A 4 4.81 -3.79 -0.35
N VAL A 5 4.12 -3.99 0.77
CA VAL A 5 4.21 -3.11 1.94
C VAL A 5 5.20 -3.73 2.90
N ILE A 6 6.19 -2.94 3.29
CA ILE A 6 7.21 -3.32 4.27
C ILE A 6 7.10 -2.40 5.48
N ASP A 7 7.39 -2.93 6.66
CA ASP A 7 7.49 -2.14 7.87
C ASP A 7 8.88 -1.49 8.01
N ARG A 8 9.07 -0.73 9.09
CA ARG A 8 10.34 -0.12 9.49
C ARG A 8 11.52 -1.10 9.55
N THR A 9 11.26 -2.34 9.95
CA THR A 9 12.27 -3.39 10.09
C THR A 9 12.53 -4.15 8.78
N SER A 10 11.98 -3.65 7.65
CA SER A 10 12.02 -4.31 6.33
C SER A 10 11.29 -5.65 6.28
N ASN A 11 10.43 -5.94 7.26
CA ASN A 11 9.58 -7.11 7.22
C ASN A 11 8.40 -6.87 6.26
N ARG A 12 8.03 -7.90 5.51
CA ARG A 12 6.91 -7.81 4.56
C ARG A 12 5.62 -8.02 5.32
N ILE A 13 4.81 -6.96 5.38
CA ILE A 13 3.53 -6.96 6.09
C ILE A 13 2.33 -7.01 5.15
N GLY A 14 2.54 -6.82 3.84
CA GLY A 14 1.47 -6.99 2.86
C GLY A 14 1.99 -7.12 1.44
N ARG A 15 1.25 -7.82 0.58
CA ARG A 15 1.56 -7.95 -0.85
C ARG A 15 0.28 -8.01 -1.67
N LYS A 16 0.21 -7.19 -2.71
CA LYS A 16 -0.93 -7.12 -3.63
C LYS A 16 -0.47 -7.07 -5.07
N GLN A 17 -1.15 -7.79 -5.95
CA GLN A 17 -0.95 -7.64 -7.39
C GLN A 17 -1.73 -6.40 -7.86
N ILE A 18 -1.05 -5.55 -8.62
CA ILE A 18 -1.67 -4.36 -9.21
C ILE A 18 -1.50 -4.37 -10.73
N PRO A 19 -2.56 -4.00 -11.48
CA PRO A 19 -2.44 -3.72 -12.91
C PRO A 19 -1.40 -2.62 -13.16
N SER A 20 -0.69 -2.68 -14.29
CA SER A 20 0.23 -1.60 -14.68
C SER A 20 -0.50 -0.27 -14.88
N SER A 21 -1.73 -0.30 -15.40
CA SER A 21 -2.57 0.89 -15.58
C SER A 21 -2.85 1.63 -14.27
N THR A 22 -3.01 0.88 -13.17
CA THR A 22 -3.23 1.43 -11.82
C THR A 22 -1.99 2.12 -11.28
N TYR A 23 -0.78 1.66 -11.63
CA TYR A 23 0.45 2.35 -11.25
C TYR A 23 0.62 3.67 -12.03
N SER A 24 0.20 3.70 -13.30
CA SER A 24 0.28 4.89 -14.14
C SER A 24 -0.71 6.00 -13.73
N ASP A 25 -1.83 5.64 -13.10
CA ASP A 25 -2.85 6.60 -12.66
C ASP A 25 -2.66 6.92 -11.16
N LYS A 26 -2.30 8.19 -10.86
CA LYS A 26 -2.05 8.62 -9.48
C LYS A 26 -3.27 8.44 -8.56
N GLN A 27 -4.50 8.65 -9.07
CA GLN A 27 -5.70 8.50 -8.24
C GLN A 27 -5.98 7.03 -7.93
N GLN A 28 -5.92 6.16 -8.93
CA GLN A 28 -6.08 4.72 -8.70
C GLN A 28 -4.98 4.16 -7.80
N LEU A 29 -3.74 4.61 -7.98
CA LEU A 29 -2.63 4.21 -7.14
C LEU A 29 -2.87 4.62 -5.68
N ALA A 30 -3.33 5.85 -5.44
CA ALA A 30 -3.67 6.32 -4.09
C ALA A 30 -4.75 5.45 -3.45
N SER A 31 -5.86 5.18 -4.16
CA SER A 31 -6.93 4.31 -3.64
C SER A 31 -6.46 2.90 -3.30
N VAL A 32 -5.59 2.32 -4.13
CA VAL A 32 -5.05 0.97 -3.85
C VAL A 32 -4.09 0.97 -2.66
N LEU A 33 -3.32 2.04 -2.48
CA LEU A 33 -2.45 2.20 -1.31
C LEU A 33 -3.25 2.37 -0.03
N GLU A 34 -4.32 3.17 -0.05
CA GLU A 34 -5.24 3.30 1.09
C GLU A 34 -5.92 1.97 1.43
N GLN A 35 -6.38 1.22 0.40
CA GLN A 35 -6.98 -0.09 0.63
C GLN A 35 -5.97 -1.07 1.24
N ALA A 36 -4.74 -1.15 0.71
CA ALA A 36 -3.71 -2.02 1.26
C ALA A 36 -3.36 -1.65 2.71
N ARG A 37 -3.35 -0.35 3.02
CA ARG A 37 -3.13 0.16 4.36
C ARG A 37 -4.26 -0.22 5.31
N ALA A 38 -5.51 -0.13 4.86
CA ALA A 38 -6.68 -0.54 5.64
C ALA A 38 -6.68 -2.07 5.88
N GLU A 39 -6.32 -2.87 4.88
CA GLU A 39 -6.17 -4.32 5.00
C GLU A 39 -5.16 -4.66 6.11
N ILE A 40 -3.96 -4.06 6.05
CA ILE A 40 -2.89 -4.28 7.04
C ILE A 40 -3.28 -3.76 8.43
N SER A 41 -4.01 -2.64 8.51
CA SER A 41 -4.50 -2.12 9.78
C SER A 41 -5.52 -3.05 10.44
N ASN A 42 -6.39 -3.69 9.64
CA ASN A 42 -7.31 -4.73 10.13
C ASN A 42 -6.58 -6.00 10.59
N GLU A 43 -5.40 -6.29 10.05
CA GLU A 43 -4.55 -7.41 10.52
C GLU A 43 -3.87 -7.13 11.88
N GLY A 44 -4.09 -5.94 12.48
CA GLY A 44 -3.59 -5.58 13.80
C GLY A 44 -2.29 -4.78 13.79
N TYR A 45 -1.84 -4.32 12.61
CA TYR A 45 -0.68 -3.44 12.51
C TYR A 45 -1.09 -1.97 12.65
N ASP A 46 -0.39 -1.24 13.52
CA ASP A 46 -0.54 0.21 13.61
C ASP A 46 0.38 0.89 12.58
N LEU A 47 -0.23 1.45 11.54
CA LEU A 47 0.49 2.12 10.45
C LEU A 47 0.55 3.63 10.71
N MET A 48 1.76 4.19 10.71
CA MET A 48 1.96 5.64 10.82
C MET A 48 1.26 6.40 9.68
N PRO A 49 0.71 7.61 9.91
CA PRO A 49 0.07 8.40 8.84
C PRO A 49 1.00 8.56 7.65
N TRP A 50 0.49 8.28 6.45
CA TRP A 50 1.23 8.37 5.20
C TRP A 50 0.39 9.18 4.21
N THR A 51 1.07 10.01 3.43
CA THR A 51 0.47 10.80 2.34
C THR A 51 1.24 10.50 1.07
N MET A 52 0.55 10.47 -0.07
CA MET A 52 1.19 10.24 -1.35
C MET A 52 2.24 11.35 -1.61
N PRO A 53 3.51 11.01 -1.90
CA PRO A 53 4.50 12.00 -2.29
C PRO A 53 4.09 12.63 -3.63
N ALA A 54 4.26 13.95 -3.75
CA ALA A 54 3.87 14.77 -4.91
C ALA A 54 4.61 14.36 -6.20
#